data_AF-A0A316HCN2-F1
#
_entry.id   AF-A0A316HCN2-F1
#
_cell.length_a   1.000
_cell.length_b   1.000
_cell.length_c   1.000
_cell.angle_alpha   90.00
_cell.angle_beta   90.00
_cell.angle_gamma   90.00
#
_symmetry.space_group_name_H-M   'P 1'
#
loop_
_entity.id
_entity.type
_entity.pdbx_description
1 polymer ?
#
loop_
_entity_poly.entity_id
_entity_poly.type
_entity_poly.pdbx_seq_one_letter_code
_entity_poly.pdbx_strand_id
1 'polypeptide(L)'
;MSIKLLINLANPNFMSIISQNIKFLRKKKGLTQQQFADELGIKRSLVGAYEEDRADPKYELLKTLATYFDVTIDDFINETINEKWQPKPKGNPANIRILSISVDKEDNENIEMVPVKASAGYLNGYADPEYVSQLPKFYLPMFKQGTFRAFEIKGDSMLPLQSGTIIIGEYVENWADVKSGETYVVISKNDGVVYKRIGNKFKENKKLKLISDNPVYEPYEISGEDVLELWKAKGYISMHLPEPSPEPTMESLTSMMAQMQRSISNLQQGNN
;
A
#
# COMPACT_ATOMS: atom_id res chain seq x y z
N MET A 1 -10.93 25.25 32.55
CA MET A 1 -9.47 25.32 32.37
C MET A 1 -9.17 24.76 30.98
N SER A 2 -8.70 25.58 30.03
CA SER A 2 -8.57 25.15 28.63
C SER A 2 -7.55 24.01 28.49
N ILE A 3 -7.81 23.04 27.61
CA ILE A 3 -6.92 21.91 27.29
C ILE A 3 -5.49 22.40 26.94
N LYS A 4 -5.37 23.59 26.35
CA LYS A 4 -4.09 24.26 26.05
C LYS A 4 -3.26 24.57 27.30
N LEU A 5 -3.90 24.77 28.46
CA LEU A 5 -3.23 25.06 29.75
C LEU A 5 -2.70 23.78 30.43
N LEU A 6 -3.40 22.66 30.27
CA LEU A 6 -3.00 21.37 30.85
C LEU A 6 -1.77 20.76 30.15
N ILE A 7 -1.64 20.98 28.84
CA ILE A 7 -0.47 20.53 28.06
C ILE A 7 0.78 21.34 28.45
N ASN A 8 0.66 22.65 28.65
CA ASN A 8 1.78 23.53 29.02
C ASN A 8 2.35 23.26 30.43
N LEU A 9 1.55 22.74 31.37
CA LEU A 9 2.00 22.45 32.73
C LEU A 9 2.84 21.15 32.83
N ALA A 10 2.78 20.27 31.83
CA ALA A 10 3.46 18.98 31.86
C ALA A 10 4.89 19.02 31.30
N ASN A 11 5.27 20.04 30.52
CA ASN A 11 6.63 20.19 29.98
C ASN A 11 6.94 21.66 29.61
N PRO A 12 7.66 22.42 30.46
CA PRO A 12 7.83 23.87 30.29
C PRO A 12 8.75 24.31 29.13
N ASN A 13 9.22 23.38 28.28
CA ASN A 13 10.17 23.66 27.20
C ASN A 13 9.80 23.03 25.84
N PHE A 14 8.56 22.57 25.66
CA PHE A 14 8.17 21.93 24.40
C PHE A 14 7.65 22.96 23.38
N MET A 15 8.55 23.47 22.53
CA MET A 15 8.18 24.22 21.32
C MET A 15 7.17 23.42 20.48
N SER A 16 6.11 24.05 19.99
CA SER A 16 5.16 23.39 19.09
C SER A 16 5.85 22.81 17.85
N ILE A 17 5.31 21.71 17.31
CA ILE A 17 5.81 21.05 16.09
C ILE A 17 5.97 22.07 14.94
N ILE A 18 5.00 22.98 14.82
CA ILE A 18 4.99 24.04 13.82
C ILE A 18 6.20 24.97 13.97
N SER A 19 6.47 25.46 15.19
CA SER A 19 7.60 26.35 15.46
C SER A 19 8.95 25.69 15.14
N GLN A 20 9.09 24.40 15.46
CA GLN A 20 10.29 23.60 15.17
C GLN A 20 10.48 23.42 13.66
N ASN A 21 9.40 23.07 12.95
CA ASN A 21 9.40 22.85 11.50
C ASN A 21 9.77 24.14 10.73
N ILE A 22 9.18 25.28 11.09
CA ILE A 22 9.52 26.59 10.49
C ILE A 22 11.02 26.87 10.63
N LYS A 23 11.53 26.74 11.86
CA LYS A 23 12.92 27.04 12.18
C LYS A 23 13.90 26.10 11.48
N PHE A 24 13.59 24.81 11.45
CA PHE A 24 14.40 23.80 10.79
C PHE A 24 14.46 24.02 9.28
N LEU A 25 13.29 24.16 8.63
CA LEU A 25 13.20 24.31 7.18
C LEU A 25 13.83 25.63 6.68
N ARG A 26 13.66 26.73 7.42
CA ARG A 26 14.36 27.99 7.12
C ARG A 26 15.87 27.82 7.18
N LYS A 27 16.39 27.21 8.25
CA LYS A 27 17.83 26.97 8.41
C LYS A 27 18.36 26.03 7.33
N LYS A 28 17.60 25.01 6.94
CA LYS A 28 17.94 24.07 5.85
C LYS A 28 18.10 24.79 4.50
N LYS A 29 17.34 25.85 4.25
CA LYS A 29 17.51 26.73 3.08
C LYS A 29 18.61 27.81 3.25
N GLY A 30 19.27 27.90 4.41
CA GLY A 30 20.33 28.86 4.67
C GLY A 30 19.86 30.31 4.87
N LEU A 31 18.57 30.53 5.13
CA LEU A 31 17.98 31.87 5.19
C LEU A 31 18.04 32.47 6.61
N THR A 32 18.29 33.77 6.69
CA THR A 32 18.04 34.56 7.91
C THR A 32 16.55 34.76 8.15
N GLN A 33 16.15 35.13 9.38
CA GLN A 33 14.74 35.44 9.66
C GLN A 33 14.22 36.63 8.83
N GLN A 34 15.10 37.57 8.46
CA GLN A 34 14.72 38.70 7.61
C GLN A 34 14.43 38.22 6.18
N GLN A 35 15.39 37.52 5.56
CA GLN A 35 15.22 36.99 4.20
C GLN A 35 14.01 36.07 4.09
N PHE A 36 13.79 35.21 5.09
CA PHE A 36 12.63 34.34 5.10
C PHE A 36 11.31 35.11 5.24
N ALA A 37 11.31 36.20 6.02
CA ALA A 37 10.14 37.07 6.13
C ALA A 37 9.85 37.78 4.79
N ASP A 38 10.91 38.23 4.10
CA ASP A 38 10.82 38.88 2.80
C ASP A 38 10.28 37.92 1.73
N GLU A 39 10.74 36.67 1.71
CA GLU A 39 10.24 35.63 0.78
C GLU A 39 8.78 35.25 1.01
N LEU A 40 8.31 35.29 2.27
CA LEU A 40 6.92 34.98 2.63
C LEU A 40 6.00 36.21 2.60
N GLY A 41 6.52 37.42 2.38
CA GLY A 41 5.75 38.65 2.41
C GLY A 41 5.19 39.00 3.81
N ILE A 42 5.90 38.60 4.88
CA ILE A 42 5.51 38.89 6.27
C ILE A 42 6.55 39.74 6.99
N LYS A 43 6.20 40.27 8.17
CA LYS A 43 7.15 41.03 9.00
C LYS A 43 8.15 40.08 9.67
N ARG A 44 9.44 40.46 9.74
CA ARG A 44 10.47 39.70 10.48
C ARG A 44 10.08 39.35 11.91
N SER A 45 9.39 40.27 12.60
CA SER A 45 8.93 40.06 13.97
C SER A 45 7.95 38.88 14.09
N LEU A 46 7.17 38.58 13.05
CA LEU A 46 6.27 37.44 13.01
C LEU A 46 7.04 36.13 12.86
N VAL A 47 8.05 36.08 12.00
CA VAL A 47 8.93 34.89 11.90
C VAL A 47 9.53 34.55 13.26
N GLY A 48 10.08 35.54 13.96
CA GLY A 48 10.62 35.33 15.31
C GLY A 48 9.56 34.85 16.30
N ALA A 49 8.36 35.43 16.26
CA ALA A 49 7.26 35.00 17.12
C ALA A 49 6.81 33.55 16.85
N TYR A 50 6.82 33.12 15.58
CA TYR A 50 6.49 31.74 15.22
C TYR A 50 7.58 30.75 15.63
N GLU A 51 8.85 31.07 15.43
CA GLU A 51 9.97 30.19 15.78
C GLU A 51 10.23 30.07 17.29
N GLU A 52 9.74 31.04 18.06
CA GLU A 52 9.80 31.07 19.52
C GLU A 52 8.50 30.61 20.18
N ASP A 53 7.54 30.12 19.38
CA ASP A 53 6.24 29.63 19.84
C ASP A 53 5.40 30.66 20.61
N ARG A 54 5.65 31.96 20.34
CA ARG A 54 4.91 33.09 20.92
C ARG A 54 3.63 33.43 20.13
N ALA A 55 3.49 32.90 18.92
CA ALA A 55 2.32 33.07 18.09
C ALA A 55 2.11 31.82 17.20
N ASP A 56 0.86 31.58 16.82
CA ASP A 56 0.49 30.52 15.88
C ASP A 56 0.30 31.13 14.48
N PRO A 57 0.88 30.55 13.41
CA PRO A 57 0.58 30.94 12.03
C PRO A 57 -0.90 30.73 11.70
N LYS A 58 -1.51 31.69 11.01
CA LYS A 58 -2.88 31.50 10.47
C LYS A 58 -2.87 30.50 9.32
N TYR A 59 -4.02 29.92 9.02
CA TYR A 59 -4.21 28.97 7.93
C TYR A 59 -3.61 29.44 6.59
N GLU A 60 -3.87 30.70 6.20
CA GLU A 60 -3.30 31.26 4.96
C GLU A 60 -1.76 31.22 4.94
N LEU A 61 -1.12 31.52 6.06
CA LEU A 61 0.34 31.45 6.16
C LEU A 61 0.84 29.99 6.16
N LEU A 62 0.12 29.07 6.81
CA LEU A 62 0.43 27.64 6.76
C LEU A 62 0.38 27.11 5.32
N LYS A 63 -0.60 27.54 4.52
CA LYS A 63 -0.72 27.20 3.10
C LYS A 63 0.47 27.74 2.30
N THR A 64 0.87 28.99 2.53
CA THR A 64 2.05 29.59 1.90
C THR A 64 3.33 28.84 2.28
N LEU A 65 3.50 28.52 3.57
CA LEU A 65 4.65 27.75 4.08
C LEU A 65 4.72 26.35 3.46
N ALA A 66 3.60 25.63 3.43
CA ALA A 66 3.49 24.30 2.83
C ALA A 66 3.90 24.32 1.35
N THR A 67 3.38 25.29 0.60
CA THR A 67 3.75 25.50 -0.81
C THR A 67 5.23 25.84 -0.97
N TYR A 68 5.75 26.75 -0.14
CA TYR A 68 7.12 27.25 -0.22
C TYR A 68 8.19 26.19 0.10
N PHE A 69 7.88 25.27 1.01
CA PHE A 69 8.77 24.17 1.41
C PHE A 69 8.50 22.86 0.69
N ASP A 70 7.53 22.84 -0.23
CA ASP A 70 7.10 21.65 -0.96
C ASP A 70 6.62 20.50 -0.04
N VAL A 71 5.94 20.85 1.06
CA VAL A 71 5.36 19.91 2.04
C VAL A 71 3.84 20.02 2.07
N THR A 72 3.14 19.03 2.62
CA THR A 72 1.69 19.15 2.85
C THR A 72 1.43 19.93 4.15
N ILE A 73 0.25 20.56 4.27
CA ILE A 73 -0.14 21.21 5.54
C ILE A 73 -0.21 20.15 6.66
N ASP A 74 -0.71 18.95 6.35
CA ASP A 74 -0.83 17.84 7.29
C ASP A 74 0.53 17.42 7.86
N ASP A 75 1.50 17.11 6.99
CA ASP A 75 2.86 16.76 7.43
C ASP A 75 3.49 17.89 8.24
N PHE A 76 3.24 19.15 7.86
CA PHE A 76 3.80 20.32 8.52
C PHE A 76 3.26 20.55 9.94
N ILE A 77 2.02 20.16 10.23
CA ILE A 77 1.40 20.35 11.56
C ILE A 77 1.50 19.09 12.43
N ASN A 78 1.53 17.90 11.83
CA ASN A 78 1.44 16.62 12.55
C ASN A 78 2.79 15.89 12.69
N GLU A 79 3.82 16.23 11.89
CA GLU A 79 5.11 15.55 11.91
C GLU A 79 6.27 16.47 12.27
N THR A 80 7.29 15.95 12.96
CA THR A 80 8.56 16.66 13.18
C THR A 80 9.45 16.53 11.95
N ILE A 81 9.59 17.61 11.19
CA ILE A 81 10.46 17.70 10.02
C ILE A 81 11.89 17.97 10.49
N ASN A 82 12.75 16.97 10.33
CA ASN A 82 14.18 17.02 10.66
C ASN A 82 15.02 16.35 9.55
N GLU A 83 16.32 16.14 9.77
CA GLU A 83 17.22 15.54 8.76
C GLU A 83 16.82 14.12 8.33
N LYS A 84 16.12 13.38 9.19
CA LYS A 84 15.64 12.02 8.92
C LYS A 84 14.26 12.01 8.26
N TRP A 85 13.58 13.16 8.20
CA TRP A 85 12.26 13.26 7.59
C TRP A 85 12.39 13.18 6.06
N GLN A 86 11.54 12.34 5.46
CA GLN A 86 11.45 12.21 4.02
C GLN A 86 10.04 12.61 3.57
N PRO A 87 9.91 13.44 2.52
CA PRO A 87 8.60 13.79 2.00
C PRO A 87 7.88 12.53 1.56
N LYS A 88 6.66 12.33 2.07
CA LYS A 88 5.76 11.33 1.51
C LYS A 88 5.54 11.68 0.04
N PRO A 89 5.53 10.70 -0.88
CA PRO A 89 5.25 10.98 -2.27
C PRO A 89 3.92 11.73 -2.35
N LYS A 90 3.96 12.98 -2.84
CA LYS A 90 2.75 13.75 -3.11
C LYS A 90 1.96 12.95 -4.13
N GLY A 91 0.75 12.51 -3.75
CA GLY A 91 -0.23 12.08 -4.74
C GLY A 91 -0.33 13.20 -5.78
N ASN A 92 0.05 12.91 -7.02
CA ASN A 92 0.04 13.90 -8.08
C ASN A 92 -1.39 14.48 -8.16
N PRO A 93 -1.63 15.80 -8.07
CA PRO A 93 -2.99 16.35 -8.13
C PRO A 93 -3.69 16.04 -9.47
N ALA A 94 -2.93 15.77 -10.54
CA ALA A 94 -3.44 15.24 -11.81
C ALA A 94 -3.80 13.74 -11.77
N ASN A 95 -3.34 13.01 -10.75
CA ASN A 95 -3.71 11.63 -10.43
C ASN A 95 -4.47 11.57 -9.10
N ILE A 96 -5.29 12.58 -8.76
CA ILE A 96 -6.35 12.37 -7.75
C ILE A 96 -7.30 11.37 -8.36
N ARG A 97 -7.08 10.09 -8.07
CA ARG A 97 -8.04 9.04 -8.34
C ARG A 97 -9.14 9.20 -7.31
N ILE A 98 -10.26 9.74 -7.76
CA ILE A 98 -11.50 9.66 -7.00
C ILE A 98 -11.90 8.18 -7.01
N LEU A 99 -11.53 7.47 -5.94
CA LEU A 99 -12.05 6.14 -5.69
C LEU A 99 -13.52 6.31 -5.34
N SER A 100 -14.40 5.98 -6.28
CA SER A 100 -15.83 5.91 -6.00
C SER A 100 -16.08 4.69 -5.12
N ILE A 101 -16.07 4.88 -3.80
CA ILE A 101 -16.55 3.86 -2.86
C ILE A 101 -18.07 3.86 -2.89
N SER A 102 -18.68 2.68 -3.04
CA SER A 102 -20.12 2.56 -2.92
C SER A 102 -20.48 2.08 -1.53
N VAL A 103 -21.34 2.83 -0.83
CA VAL A 103 -21.83 2.47 0.50
C VAL A 103 -23.24 1.88 0.43
N ASP A 104 -23.61 1.06 1.40
CA ASP A 104 -24.99 0.62 1.61
C ASP A 104 -25.84 1.72 2.31
N LYS A 105 -27.08 1.40 2.68
CA LYS A 105 -27.99 2.36 3.35
C LYS A 105 -27.56 2.70 4.78
N GLU A 106 -26.61 1.96 5.34
CA GLU A 106 -26.07 2.11 6.69
C GLU A 106 -24.66 2.72 6.68
N ASP A 107 -24.20 3.25 5.54
CA ASP A 107 -22.89 3.86 5.33
C ASP A 107 -21.72 2.85 5.41
N ASN A 108 -21.98 1.54 5.24
CA ASN A 108 -20.91 0.54 5.16
C ASN A 108 -20.39 0.44 3.72
N GLU A 109 -19.06 0.43 3.55
CA GLU A 109 -18.43 0.22 2.24
C GLU A 109 -18.75 -1.17 1.66
N ASN A 110 -19.17 -1.20 0.39
CA ASN A 110 -19.37 -2.43 -0.37
C ASN A 110 -18.04 -2.92 -0.95
N ILE A 111 -17.84 -4.24 -0.98
CA ILE A 111 -16.74 -4.85 -1.72
C ILE A 111 -17.15 -4.99 -3.18
N GLU A 112 -16.41 -4.35 -4.07
CA GLU A 112 -16.61 -4.45 -5.52
C GLU A 112 -15.91 -5.70 -6.07
N MET A 113 -16.64 -6.51 -6.83
CA MET A 113 -16.12 -7.69 -7.51
C MET A 113 -15.70 -7.33 -8.94
N VAL A 114 -14.43 -7.54 -9.28
CA VAL A 114 -13.92 -7.37 -10.65
C VAL A 114 -13.81 -8.74 -11.34
N PRO A 115 -14.78 -9.12 -12.21
CA PRO A 115 -14.72 -10.39 -12.94
C PRO A 115 -13.67 -10.34 -14.06
N VAL A 116 -13.12 -11.49 -14.44
CA VAL A 116 -11.96 -11.49 -15.37
C VAL A 116 -12.29 -10.93 -16.76
N LYS A 117 -13.54 -11.05 -17.22
CA LYS A 117 -13.99 -10.47 -18.51
C LYS A 117 -13.90 -8.92 -18.52
N ALA A 118 -13.92 -8.29 -17.35
CA ALA A 118 -13.79 -6.85 -17.14
C ALA A 118 -12.33 -6.37 -17.06
N SER A 119 -11.34 -7.29 -16.96
CA SER A 119 -9.91 -6.95 -16.83
C SER A 119 -9.35 -6.20 -18.06
N ALA A 120 -9.84 -6.53 -19.26
CA ALA A 120 -9.47 -5.82 -20.50
C ALA A 120 -10.12 -4.43 -20.62
N GLY A 121 -11.29 -4.23 -20.01
CA GLY A 121 -11.94 -2.91 -19.90
C GLY A 121 -11.26 -2.03 -18.86
N TYR A 122 -10.74 -2.62 -17.79
CA TYR A 122 -9.99 -1.93 -16.73
C TYR A 122 -8.79 -1.17 -17.26
N LEU A 123 -8.02 -1.75 -18.20
CA LEU A 123 -6.89 -1.09 -18.84
C LEU A 123 -7.27 0.18 -19.63
N ASN A 124 -8.52 0.26 -20.12
CA ASN A 124 -9.00 1.33 -21.01
C ASN A 124 -9.92 2.35 -20.33
N GLY A 125 -10.49 2.05 -19.15
CA GLY A 125 -11.52 2.86 -18.47
C GLY A 125 -11.23 3.19 -16.99
N TYR A 126 -9.96 3.26 -16.62
CA TYR A 126 -9.40 3.25 -15.27
C TYR A 126 -9.97 4.27 -14.24
N ALA A 127 -10.74 5.26 -14.68
CA ALA A 127 -11.20 6.37 -13.86
C ALA A 127 -12.71 6.67 -13.99
N ASP A 128 -13.48 5.81 -14.68
CA ASP A 128 -14.91 6.05 -14.87
C ASP A 128 -15.73 5.52 -13.66
N PRO A 129 -16.29 6.41 -12.83
CA PRO A 129 -17.11 6.00 -11.69
C PRO A 129 -18.34 5.20 -12.12
N GLU A 130 -18.86 5.40 -13.33
CA GLU A 130 -20.02 4.66 -13.84
C GLU A 130 -19.69 3.18 -14.05
N TYR A 131 -18.50 2.86 -14.56
CA TYR A 131 -18.07 1.48 -14.76
C TYR A 131 -17.88 0.75 -13.43
N VAL A 132 -17.24 1.41 -12.47
CA VAL A 132 -17.01 0.87 -11.11
C VAL A 132 -18.34 0.63 -10.40
N SER A 133 -19.30 1.54 -10.56
CA SER A 133 -20.62 1.43 -9.93
C SER A 133 -21.43 0.19 -10.35
N GLN A 134 -21.19 -0.33 -11.57
CA GLN A 134 -21.89 -1.47 -12.16
C GLN A 134 -21.30 -2.82 -11.75
N LEU A 135 -20.17 -2.85 -11.06
CA LEU A 135 -19.56 -4.09 -10.58
C LEU A 135 -20.46 -4.76 -9.53
N PRO A 136 -20.56 -6.10 -9.52
CA PRO A 136 -21.30 -6.82 -8.49
C PRO A 136 -20.71 -6.50 -7.11
N LYS A 137 -21.59 -6.20 -6.15
CA LYS A 137 -21.22 -5.80 -4.79
C LYS A 137 -21.58 -6.92 -3.82
N PHE A 138 -20.71 -7.21 -2.86
CA PHE A 138 -21.01 -8.12 -1.77
C PHE A 138 -20.48 -7.57 -0.44
N TYR A 139 -21.15 -7.95 0.66
CA TYR A 139 -20.84 -7.48 2.01
C TYR A 139 -20.23 -8.62 2.84
N LEU A 140 -19.09 -8.34 3.49
CA LEU A 140 -18.47 -9.24 4.46
C LEU A 140 -18.32 -8.51 5.81
N PRO A 141 -19.13 -8.85 6.84
CA PRO A 141 -19.20 -8.10 8.11
C PRO A 141 -17.90 -8.08 8.95
N MET A 142 -16.90 -8.85 8.55
CA MET A 142 -15.60 -8.99 9.21
C MET A 142 -14.56 -7.92 8.79
N PHE A 143 -14.83 -7.12 7.75
CA PHE A 143 -13.93 -6.07 7.27
C PHE A 143 -14.59 -4.70 7.46
N LYS A 144 -14.29 -4.03 8.59
CA LYS A 144 -14.96 -2.77 9.00
C LYS A 144 -14.12 -1.50 8.81
N GLN A 145 -12.85 -1.62 8.47
CA GLN A 145 -11.94 -0.49 8.30
C GLN A 145 -11.00 -0.77 7.12
N GLY A 146 -11.00 0.13 6.13
CA GLY A 146 -10.22 0.03 4.90
C GLY A 146 -11.09 -0.17 3.67
N THR A 147 -10.59 0.24 2.50
CA THR A 147 -11.25 0.01 1.21
C THR A 147 -10.83 -1.36 0.68
N PHE A 148 -11.83 -2.20 0.37
CA PHE A 148 -11.60 -3.57 -0.08
C PHE A 148 -12.14 -3.79 -1.50
N ARG A 149 -11.42 -4.58 -2.28
CA ARG A 149 -11.84 -5.01 -3.61
C ARG A 149 -11.52 -6.48 -3.81
N ALA A 150 -12.36 -7.17 -4.57
CA ALA A 150 -12.21 -8.59 -4.85
C ALA A 150 -11.80 -8.82 -6.30
N PHE A 151 -10.72 -9.57 -6.49
CA PHE A 151 -10.09 -9.83 -7.78
C PHE A 151 -10.15 -11.31 -8.10
N GLU A 152 -10.84 -11.67 -9.18
CA GLU A 152 -10.81 -13.03 -9.70
C GLU A 152 -9.49 -13.26 -10.45
N ILE A 153 -8.68 -14.22 -10.00
CA ILE A 153 -7.38 -14.51 -10.59
C ILE A 153 -7.53 -15.60 -11.66
N LYS A 154 -6.90 -15.40 -12.82
CA LYS A 154 -6.72 -16.44 -13.85
C LYS A 154 -5.29 -16.95 -13.90
N GLY A 155 -5.16 -18.26 -14.01
CA GLY A 155 -3.90 -18.96 -14.22
C GLY A 155 -3.36 -19.65 -12.98
N ASP A 156 -2.38 -20.53 -13.20
CA ASP A 156 -1.85 -21.47 -12.19
C ASP A 156 -0.61 -20.92 -11.48
N SER A 157 -0.44 -19.60 -11.47
CA SER A 157 0.82 -18.94 -11.12
C SER A 157 1.12 -18.90 -9.62
N MET A 158 0.16 -19.26 -8.76
CA MET A 158 0.30 -19.26 -7.30
C MET A 158 -0.36 -20.50 -6.71
N LEU A 159 0.33 -21.63 -6.69
CA LEU A 159 -0.14 -22.83 -5.98
C LEU A 159 -0.09 -22.58 -4.46
N PRO A 160 -1.09 -23.05 -3.68
CA PRO A 160 -2.18 -23.99 -4.05
C PRO A 160 -3.49 -23.34 -4.55
N LEU A 161 -3.50 -22.03 -4.87
CA LEU A 161 -4.73 -21.37 -5.33
C LEU A 161 -4.99 -21.70 -6.80
N GLN A 162 -6.15 -22.30 -7.07
CA GLN A 162 -6.57 -22.65 -8.41
C GLN A 162 -7.12 -21.44 -9.17
N SER A 163 -7.01 -21.47 -10.51
CA SER A 163 -7.61 -20.46 -11.38
C SER A 163 -9.12 -20.34 -11.11
N GLY A 164 -9.62 -19.11 -10.96
CA GLY A 164 -11.00 -18.83 -10.53
C GLY A 164 -11.13 -18.57 -9.03
N THR A 165 -10.04 -18.62 -8.27
CA THR A 165 -10.02 -18.12 -6.88
C THR A 165 -10.15 -16.59 -6.88
N ILE A 166 -11.01 -16.08 -6.00
CA ILE A 166 -11.21 -14.65 -5.78
C ILE A 166 -10.33 -14.20 -4.62
N ILE A 167 -9.45 -13.23 -4.84
CA ILE A 167 -8.61 -12.64 -3.79
C ILE A 167 -9.27 -11.36 -3.28
N ILE A 168 -9.43 -11.24 -1.97
CA ILE A 168 -9.88 -10.02 -1.32
C ILE A 168 -8.64 -9.21 -0.94
N GLY A 169 -8.49 -8.04 -1.55
CA GLY A 169 -7.41 -7.10 -1.31
C GLY A 169 -7.87 -5.86 -0.55
N GLU A 170 -7.06 -5.39 0.39
CA GLU A 170 -7.18 -4.07 1.03
C GLU A 170 -6.33 -3.06 0.25
N TYR A 171 -6.88 -1.88 -0.04
CA TYR A 171 -6.16 -0.83 -0.77
C TYR A 171 -4.94 -0.34 0.01
N VAL A 172 -3.79 -0.24 -0.66
CA VAL A 172 -2.54 0.25 -0.06
C VAL A 172 -2.29 1.68 -0.55
N GLU A 173 -2.65 2.67 0.27
CA GLU A 173 -2.42 4.10 -0.02
C GLU A 173 -0.93 4.44 -0.03
N ASN A 174 -0.18 3.95 0.96
CA ASN A 174 1.23 4.25 1.13
C ASN A 174 2.11 3.04 0.79
N TRP A 175 2.83 3.11 -0.33
CA TRP A 175 3.68 2.01 -0.78
C TRP A 175 4.92 1.80 0.10
N ALA A 176 5.20 2.72 1.04
CA ALA A 176 6.19 2.50 2.09
C ALA A 176 5.81 1.37 3.06
N ASP A 177 4.52 1.06 3.18
CA ASP A 177 3.99 0.05 4.09
C ASP A 177 3.98 -1.36 3.48
N VAL A 178 4.45 -1.48 2.24
CA VAL A 178 4.61 -2.75 1.54
C VAL A 178 5.72 -3.56 2.21
N LYS A 179 5.36 -4.75 2.67
CA LYS A 179 6.27 -5.69 3.32
C LYS A 179 6.75 -6.72 2.31
N SER A 180 8.06 -6.94 2.27
CA SER A 180 8.63 -8.07 1.55
C SER A 180 8.18 -9.38 2.18
N GLY A 181 7.88 -10.37 1.35
CA GLY A 181 7.39 -11.68 1.73
C GLY A 181 5.87 -11.79 1.81
N GLU A 182 5.11 -10.69 1.67
CA GLU A 182 3.64 -10.70 1.70
C GLU A 182 3.06 -10.75 0.28
N THR A 183 1.80 -11.19 0.16
CA THR A 183 1.11 -11.30 -1.13
C THR A 183 0.23 -10.10 -1.42
N TYR A 184 0.28 -9.66 -2.67
CA TYR A 184 -0.43 -8.46 -3.14
C TYR A 184 -1.04 -8.73 -4.50
N VAL A 185 -2.19 -8.10 -4.75
CA VAL A 185 -2.70 -7.91 -6.10
C VAL A 185 -2.12 -6.60 -6.62
N VAL A 186 -1.40 -6.69 -7.72
CA VAL A 186 -0.72 -5.58 -8.38
C VAL A 186 -1.45 -5.35 -9.69
N ILE A 187 -1.90 -4.12 -9.90
CA ILE A 187 -2.51 -3.70 -11.16
C ILE A 187 -1.49 -2.87 -11.90
N SER A 188 -1.00 -3.35 -13.04
CA SER A 188 -0.04 -2.63 -13.89
C SER A 188 -0.62 -2.27 -15.25
N LYS A 189 -0.03 -1.26 -15.91
CA LYS A 189 -0.41 -0.86 -17.27
C LYS A 189 -0.15 -1.96 -18.31
N ASN A 190 0.90 -2.74 -18.10
CA ASN A 190 1.40 -3.70 -19.09
C ASN A 190 0.83 -5.11 -18.86
N ASP A 191 0.68 -5.53 -17.61
CA ASP A 191 0.33 -6.91 -17.24
C ASP A 191 -1.12 -7.05 -16.74
N GLY A 192 -1.83 -5.92 -16.55
CA GLY A 192 -3.18 -5.91 -15.99
C GLY A 192 -3.20 -6.29 -14.52
N VAL A 193 -4.16 -7.13 -14.11
CA VAL A 193 -4.34 -7.56 -12.72
C VAL A 193 -3.58 -8.85 -12.46
N VAL A 194 -2.52 -8.79 -11.64
CA VAL A 194 -1.71 -9.95 -11.28
C VAL A 194 -1.65 -10.13 -9.76
N TYR A 195 -1.65 -11.38 -9.31
CA TYR A 195 -1.47 -11.73 -7.89
C TYR A 195 -0.09 -12.34 -7.69
N LYS A 196 0.76 -11.68 -6.89
CA LYS A 196 2.17 -12.05 -6.69
C LYS A 196 2.64 -11.73 -5.27
N ARG A 197 3.72 -12.37 -4.85
CA ARG A 197 4.43 -12.05 -3.62
C ARG A 197 5.46 -10.95 -3.86
N ILE A 198 5.49 -9.94 -3.01
CA ILE A 198 6.47 -8.85 -3.15
C ILE A 198 7.79 -9.28 -2.50
N GLY A 199 8.87 -9.25 -3.26
CA GLY A 199 10.20 -9.70 -2.83
C GLY A 199 11.07 -8.64 -2.17
N ASN A 200 10.79 -7.36 -2.38
CA ASN A 200 11.62 -6.25 -1.91
C ASN A 200 10.79 -5.13 -1.26
N LYS A 201 11.46 -4.25 -0.52
CA LYS A 201 10.83 -3.03 0.01
C LYS A 201 10.85 -1.96 -1.08
N PHE A 202 9.72 -1.31 -1.32
CA PHE A 202 9.60 -0.27 -2.35
C PHE A 202 10.60 0.89 -2.18
N LYS A 203 10.97 1.22 -0.93
CA LYS A 203 11.88 2.32 -0.58
C LYS A 203 13.30 2.20 -1.15
N GLU A 204 13.81 1.00 -1.42
CA GLU A 204 15.25 0.84 -1.75
C GLU A 204 15.54 1.10 -3.23
N ASN A 205 14.68 0.66 -4.16
CA ASN A 205 15.00 0.67 -5.59
C ASN A 205 13.96 1.38 -6.49
N LYS A 206 12.88 1.96 -5.92
CA LYS A 206 11.70 2.46 -6.67
C LYS A 206 11.06 1.43 -7.63
N LYS A 207 11.44 0.16 -7.49
CA LYS A 207 10.97 -0.98 -8.27
C LYS A 207 10.38 -2.00 -7.32
N LEU A 208 9.30 -2.66 -7.74
CA LEU A 208 8.72 -3.79 -7.03
C LEU A 208 9.17 -5.09 -7.70
N LYS A 209 9.78 -5.97 -6.91
CA LYS A 209 10.12 -7.33 -7.34
C LYS A 209 8.92 -8.23 -7.08
N LEU A 210 8.37 -8.77 -8.15
CA LEU A 210 7.21 -9.66 -8.15
C LEU A 210 7.71 -11.10 -8.22
N ILE A 211 7.42 -11.88 -7.18
CA ILE A 211 7.77 -13.28 -7.04
C ILE A 211 6.50 -14.12 -7.16
N SER A 212 6.55 -15.17 -7.96
CA SER A 212 5.48 -16.17 -8.06
C SER A 212 5.74 -17.29 -7.08
N ASP A 213 4.71 -17.77 -6.39
CA ASP A 213 4.79 -18.95 -5.53
C ASP A 213 4.82 -20.26 -6.37
N ASN A 214 4.50 -20.20 -7.67
CA ASN A 214 4.76 -21.28 -8.61
C ASN A 214 6.19 -21.18 -9.18
N PRO A 215 7.06 -22.20 -8.97
CA PRO A 215 8.45 -22.22 -9.44
C PRO A 215 8.64 -22.12 -10.95
N VAL A 216 7.59 -22.38 -11.74
CA VAL A 216 7.61 -22.28 -13.21
C VAL A 216 7.75 -20.83 -13.69
N TYR A 217 7.35 -19.86 -12.87
CA TYR A 217 7.37 -18.45 -13.25
C TYR A 217 8.52 -17.71 -12.58
N GLU A 218 9.48 -17.24 -13.38
CA GLU A 218 10.60 -16.46 -12.87
C GLU A 218 10.15 -15.12 -12.25
N PRO A 219 10.79 -14.69 -11.15
CA PRO A 219 10.56 -13.37 -10.60
C PRO A 219 10.96 -12.27 -11.59
N TYR A 220 10.15 -11.22 -11.69
CA TYR A 220 10.43 -10.04 -12.50
C TYR A 220 10.29 -8.76 -11.69
N GLU A 221 10.86 -7.66 -12.18
CA GLU A 221 10.78 -6.35 -11.53
C GLU A 221 9.91 -5.40 -12.36
N ILE A 222 9.03 -4.68 -11.68
CA ILE A 222 8.21 -3.62 -12.28
C ILE A 222 8.57 -2.26 -11.69
N SER A 223 8.59 -1.22 -12.52
CA SER A 223 8.77 0.16 -12.06
C SER A 223 7.55 0.62 -11.29
N GLY A 224 7.74 1.40 -10.22
CA GLY A 224 6.62 2.01 -9.50
C GLY A 224 5.75 2.92 -10.39
N GLU A 225 6.28 3.44 -11.49
CA GLU A 225 5.54 4.28 -12.44
C GLU A 225 4.55 3.49 -13.34
N ASP A 226 4.78 2.19 -13.48
CA ASP A 226 3.94 1.27 -14.27
C ASP A 226 2.86 0.61 -13.43
N VAL A 227 3.03 0.63 -12.10
CA VAL A 227 2.05 0.14 -11.14
C VAL A 227 0.98 1.20 -10.97
N LEU A 228 -0.26 0.81 -11.25
CA LEU A 228 -1.42 1.66 -11.10
C LEU A 228 -1.96 1.52 -9.68
N GLU A 229 -2.28 0.31 -9.23
CA GLU A 229 -2.82 0.08 -7.89
C GLU A 229 -2.15 -1.11 -7.22
N LEU A 230 -2.11 -1.05 -5.90
CA LEU A 230 -1.58 -2.11 -5.07
C LEU A 230 -2.57 -2.45 -3.97
N TRP A 231 -2.92 -3.72 -3.87
CA TRP A 231 -3.89 -4.23 -2.91
C TRP A 231 -3.27 -5.35 -2.10
N LYS A 232 -3.24 -5.20 -0.77
CA LYS A 232 -2.72 -6.23 0.14
C LYS A 232 -3.74 -7.35 0.27
N ALA A 233 -3.37 -8.58 -0.07
CA ALA A 233 -4.28 -9.70 0.08
C ALA A 233 -4.56 -9.97 1.57
N LYS A 234 -5.86 -10.04 1.93
CA LYS A 234 -6.34 -10.33 3.29
C LYS A 234 -7.04 -11.67 3.40
N GLY A 235 -7.60 -12.13 2.29
CA GLY A 235 -8.29 -13.40 2.21
C GLY A 235 -8.46 -13.82 0.77
N TYR A 236 -8.88 -15.07 0.60
CA TYR A 236 -9.27 -15.61 -0.69
C TYR A 236 -10.56 -16.40 -0.52
N ILE A 237 -11.40 -16.38 -1.54
CA ILE A 237 -12.60 -17.20 -1.67
C ILE A 237 -12.34 -18.15 -2.83
N SER A 238 -12.20 -19.43 -2.51
CA SER A 238 -12.18 -20.49 -3.52
C SER A 238 -13.60 -21.01 -3.69
N MET A 239 -14.09 -21.06 -4.94
CA MET A 239 -15.29 -21.81 -5.26
C MET A 239 -15.01 -23.30 -5.50
N HIS A 240 -13.72 -23.67 -5.58
CA HIS A 240 -13.29 -25.06 -5.59
C HIS A 240 -13.14 -25.51 -4.14
N LEU A 241 -14.06 -26.38 -3.72
CA LEU A 241 -13.96 -27.05 -2.43
C LEU A 241 -12.78 -28.02 -2.52
N PRO A 242 -11.97 -28.14 -1.45
CA PRO A 242 -10.90 -29.13 -1.43
C PRO A 242 -11.53 -30.51 -1.60
N GLU A 243 -11.21 -31.19 -2.70
CA GLU A 243 -11.44 -32.62 -2.77
C GLU A 243 -10.55 -33.27 -1.71
N PRO A 244 -11.07 -34.23 -0.92
CA PRO A 244 -10.23 -34.96 0.00
C PRO A 244 -9.13 -35.61 -0.84
N SER A 245 -7.91 -35.10 -0.75
CA SER A 245 -6.75 -35.85 -1.20
C SER A 245 -6.82 -37.15 -0.42
N PRO A 246 -6.92 -38.34 -1.06
CA PRO A 246 -6.78 -39.57 -0.31
C PRO A 246 -5.42 -39.46 0.37
N GLU A 247 -5.43 -39.29 1.70
CA GLU A 247 -4.21 -39.43 2.48
C GLU A 247 -3.60 -40.76 2.03
N PRO A 248 -2.32 -40.79 1.62
CA PRO A 248 -1.74 -42.02 1.14
C PRO A 248 -1.87 -43.03 2.28
N THR A 249 -2.77 -44.01 2.10
CA THR A 249 -3.03 -44.99 3.16
C THR A 249 -1.74 -45.73 3.45
N MET A 250 -1.62 -46.30 4.66
CA MET A 250 -0.46 -47.10 5.02
C MET A 250 -0.21 -48.23 4.01
N GLU A 251 -1.24 -48.78 3.35
CA GLU A 251 -1.06 -49.74 2.26
C GLU A 251 -0.41 -49.10 1.01
N SER A 252 -0.81 -47.87 0.63
CA SER A 252 -0.23 -47.15 -0.49
C SER A 252 1.25 -46.84 -0.26
N LEU A 253 1.61 -46.36 0.94
CA LEU A 253 3.00 -46.11 1.33
C LEU A 253 3.83 -47.40 1.37
N THR A 254 3.26 -48.48 1.92
CA THR A 254 3.93 -49.78 2.00
C THR A 254 4.17 -50.36 0.61
N SER A 255 3.20 -50.22 -0.31
CA SER A 255 3.35 -50.68 -1.70
C SER A 255 4.40 -49.87 -2.46
N MET A 256 4.46 -48.55 -2.28
CA MET A 256 5.50 -47.70 -2.87
C MET A 256 6.90 -48.05 -2.34
N MET A 257 7.05 -48.28 -1.02
CA MET A 257 8.32 -48.72 -0.44
C MET A 257 8.74 -50.10 -0.93
N ALA A 258 7.81 -51.06 -1.03
CA ALA A 258 8.08 -52.38 -1.57
C ALA A 258 8.49 -52.31 -3.06
N GLN A 259 7.87 -51.42 -3.83
CA GLN A 259 8.22 -51.20 -5.24
C GLN A 259 9.59 -50.53 -5.39
N MET A 260 9.93 -49.56 -4.54
CA MET A 260 11.28 -49.00 -4.45
C MET A 260 12.33 -50.06 -4.10
N GLN A 261 12.07 -50.91 -3.11
CA GLN A 261 12.99 -51.99 -2.73
C GLN A 261 13.23 -52.98 -3.89
N ARG A 262 12.19 -53.33 -4.65
CA ARG A 262 12.33 -54.18 -5.85
C ARG A 262 13.16 -53.50 -6.93
N SER A 263 12.90 -52.22 -7.21
CA SER A 263 13.67 -51.45 -8.19
C SER A 263 15.14 -51.33 -7.81
N ILE A 264 15.46 -51.08 -6.53
CA ILE A 264 16.84 -51.03 -6.03
C ILE A 264 17.50 -52.41 -6.12
N SER A 265 16.80 -53.49 -5.77
CA SER A 265 17.33 -54.85 -5.88
C SER A 265 17.62 -55.24 -7.34
N ASN A 266 16.75 -54.85 -8.27
CA ASN A 266 16.96 -55.09 -9.70
C ASN A 266 18.14 -54.29 -10.26
N LEU A 267 18.35 -53.05 -9.78
CA LEU A 267 19.51 -52.24 -10.15
C LEU A 267 20.83 -52.81 -9.60
N GLN A 268 20.80 -53.44 -8.41
CA GLN A 268 21.97 -54.11 -7.85
C GLN A 268 22.30 -55.43 -8.59
N GLN A 269 21.30 -56.12 -9.14
CA GLN A 269 21.52 -57.33 -9.94
C GLN A 269 21.97 -57.06 -11.38
N GLY A 270 21.72 -55.87 -11.93
CA GLY A 270 22.16 -55.46 -13.27
C GLY A 270 23.61 -54.96 -13.37
N ASN A 271 24.36 -54.94 -12.27
CA ASN A 271 25.73 -54.44 -12.19
C ASN A 271 26.79 -55.55 -11.92
N ASN A 272 26.44 -56.82 -12.16
CA ASN A 272 27.38 -57.96 -12.14
C ASN A 272 27.51 -58.59 -13.53
#